data_AF-A0A956J6C7-F1
#
_entry.id   AF-A0A956J6C7-F1
#
_cell.length_a   1.000
_cell.length_b   1.000
_cell.length_c   1.000
_cell.angle_alpha   90.00
_cell.angle_beta   90.00
_cell.angle_gamma   90.00
#
_symmetry.space_group_name_H-M   'P 1'
#
loop_
_entity.id
_entity.type
_entity.pdbx_description
1 polymer ?
#
loop_
_entity_poly.entity_id
_entity_poly.type
_entity_poly.pdbx_seq_one_letter_code
_entity_poly.pdbx_strand_id
1 'polypeptide(L)'
;MKKNVKKVVLAYSGGLDTSVILLWLKETYGCEVVAWCADVGQAEELDGLEAKALKTGAVQYVQADLREAFVRDFVFPAFRANCLYEGEYLLGTSLARPCIIEGMMKTVADVGADAIAHGAT
;
A
#
# COMPACT_ATOMS: atom_id res chain seq x y z
N MET A 1 27.69 -8.51 -0.50
CA MET A 1 27.35 -7.54 0.56
C MET A 1 25.85 -7.41 0.61
N LYS A 2 25.20 -7.50 1.80
CA LYS A 2 23.77 -7.15 1.91
C LYS A 2 23.62 -5.69 1.48
N LYS A 3 22.74 -5.39 0.52
CA LYS A 3 22.40 -4.01 0.17
C LYS A 3 21.92 -3.32 1.45
N ASN A 4 22.51 -2.17 1.75
CA ASN A 4 22.09 -1.37 2.90
C ASN A 4 20.82 -0.61 2.50
N VAL A 5 19.66 -1.08 2.94
CA VAL A 5 18.36 -0.45 2.65
C VAL A 5 18.28 0.84 3.45
N LYS A 6 18.19 2.00 2.80
CA LYS A 6 18.14 3.29 3.50
C LYS A 6 16.71 3.76 3.71
N LYS A 7 15.84 3.58 2.72
CA LYS A 7 14.44 4.01 2.78
C LYS A 7 13.51 2.96 2.19
N VAL A 8 12.43 2.67 2.92
CA VAL A 8 11.38 1.71 2.54
C VAL A 8 10.05 2.44 2.43
N VAL A 9 9.29 2.18 1.38
CA VAL A 9 7.85 2.49 1.36
C VAL A 9 7.08 1.24 1.81
N LEU A 10 6.33 1.35 2.90
CA LEU A 10 5.54 0.27 3.46
C LEU A 10 4.06 0.47 3.10
N ALA A 11 3.45 -0.51 2.44
CA ALA A 11 1.99 -0.57 2.32
C ALA A 11 1.38 -0.75 3.71
N TYR A 12 0.80 0.33 4.24
CA TYR A 12 0.40 0.50 5.63
C TYR A 12 -1.11 0.66 5.75
N SER A 13 -1.74 -0.28 6.45
CA SER A 13 -3.20 -0.29 6.69
C SER A 13 -3.61 0.27 8.05
N GLY A 14 -2.63 0.58 8.93
CA GLY A 14 -2.92 0.89 10.33
C GLY A 14 -3.29 -0.33 11.19
N GLY A 15 -3.39 -1.53 10.62
CA GLY A 15 -3.58 -2.76 11.39
C GLY A 15 -2.42 -3.06 12.35
N LEU A 16 -2.61 -4.05 13.22
CA LEU A 16 -1.57 -4.52 14.15
C LEU A 16 -0.32 -4.95 13.37
N ASP A 17 -0.49 -5.80 12.36
CA ASP A 17 0.62 -6.39 11.60
C ASP A 17 1.47 -5.33 10.90
N THR A 18 0.86 -4.39 10.17
CA THR A 18 1.60 -3.34 9.48
C THR A 18 2.23 -2.33 10.44
N SER A 19 1.67 -2.15 11.64
CA SER A 19 2.30 -1.36 12.71
C SER A 19 3.53 -2.05 13.32
N VAL A 20 3.47 -3.37 13.52
CA VAL A 20 4.62 -4.16 13.98
C VAL A 20 5.70 -4.22 12.90
N ILE A 21 5.33 -4.42 11.63
CA ILE A 21 6.28 -4.44 10.50
C ILE A 21 7.02 -3.10 10.38
N LEU A 22 6.34 -1.97 10.56
CA LEU A 22 6.97 -0.65 10.54
C LEU A 22 8.09 -0.55 11.58
N LEU A 23 7.81 -0.90 12.83
CA LEU A 23 8.82 -0.92 13.90
C LEU A 23 9.95 -1.91 13.58
N TRP A 24 9.59 -3.11 13.15
CA TRP A 24 10.54 -4.17 12.84
C TRP A 24 11.50 -3.78 11.70
N LEU A 25 11.02 -3.11 10.64
CA LEU A 25 11.85 -2.62 9.54
C LEU A 25 12.88 -1.59 10.05
N LYS A 26 12.48 -0.71 10.94
CA LYS A 26 13.38 0.28 11.55
C LYS A 26 14.43 -0.39 12.44
N GLU A 27 14.02 -1.29 13.31
CA GLU A 27 14.93 -1.98 14.25
C GLU A 27 15.90 -2.93 13.54
N THR A 28 15.42 -3.64 12.51
CA THR A 28 16.20 -4.66 11.81
C THR A 28 17.14 -4.07 10.76
N TYR A 29 16.70 -3.03 10.04
CA TYR A 29 17.46 -2.45 8.93
C TYR A 29 18.03 -1.06 9.23
N GLY A 30 17.63 -0.40 10.31
CA GLY A 30 18.05 0.97 10.61
C GLY A 30 17.61 1.97 9.54
N CYS A 31 16.55 1.66 8.80
CA CYS A 31 16.10 2.41 7.63
C CYS A 31 14.98 3.40 7.97
N GLU A 32 14.81 4.40 7.11
CA GLU A 32 13.62 5.27 7.11
C GLU A 32 12.43 4.50 6.54
N VAL A 33 11.26 4.63 7.16
CA VAL A 33 10.02 4.00 6.68
C VAL A 33 9.01 5.08 6.35
N VAL A 34 8.59 5.13 5.10
CA VAL A 34 7.44 5.90 4.61
C VAL A 34 6.22 4.99 4.68
N ALA A 35 5.23 5.35 5.50
CA ALA A 35 3.96 4.63 5.54
C ALA A 35 3.09 5.12 4.38
N TRP A 36 2.57 4.18 3.58
CA TRP A 36 1.81 4.51 2.38
C TRP A 36 0.48 3.76 2.36
N CYS A 37 -0.59 4.48 2.06
CA CYS A 37 -1.94 3.94 1.97
C CYS A 37 -2.61 4.38 0.67
N ALA A 38 -3.46 3.52 0.11
CA ALA A 38 -4.32 3.86 -1.02
C ALA A 38 -5.78 3.88 -0.55
N ASP A 39 -6.52 4.91 -0.93
CA ASP A 39 -7.98 4.89 -0.95
C ASP A 39 -8.45 4.27 -2.26
N VAL A 40 -9.02 3.07 -2.17
CA VAL A 40 -9.74 2.38 -3.26
C VAL A 40 -11.20 2.16 -2.89
N GLY A 41 -11.71 2.86 -1.88
CA GLY A 41 -13.09 2.82 -1.42
C GLY A 41 -13.31 2.22 -0.02
N GLN A 42 -12.28 2.15 0.83
CA GLN A 42 -12.37 1.56 2.18
C GLN A 42 -13.03 2.48 3.22
N ALA A 43 -13.31 3.74 2.87
CA ALA A 43 -14.00 4.72 3.71
C ALA A 43 -13.30 4.95 5.09
N GLU A 44 -14.01 4.74 6.20
CA GLU A 44 -13.58 5.06 7.57
C GLU A 44 -12.29 4.33 8.00
N GLU A 45 -11.87 3.27 7.28
CA GLU A 45 -10.59 2.59 7.55
C GLU A 45 -9.36 3.48 7.37
N LEU A 46 -9.50 4.63 6.72
CA LEU A 46 -8.41 5.59 6.48
C LEU A 46 -8.25 6.62 7.61
N ASP A 47 -9.22 6.71 8.51
CA ASP A 47 -9.25 7.75 9.54
C ASP A 47 -8.14 7.56 10.58
N GLY A 48 -7.40 8.65 10.84
CA GLY A 48 -6.33 8.67 11.86
C GLY A 48 -5.08 7.87 11.50
N LEU A 49 -4.98 7.32 10.28
CA LEU A 49 -3.81 6.55 9.84
C LEU A 49 -2.51 7.35 9.87
N GLU A 50 -2.54 8.62 9.47
CA GLU A 50 -1.37 9.50 9.51
C GLU A 50 -0.83 9.63 10.94
N ALA A 51 -1.68 10.02 11.88
CA ALA A 51 -1.29 10.20 13.27
C ALA A 51 -0.75 8.89 13.88
N LYS A 52 -1.37 7.75 13.52
CA LYS A 52 -0.92 6.44 13.96
C LYS A 52 0.44 6.07 13.36
N ALA A 53 0.62 6.21 12.06
CA ALA A 53 1.87 5.89 11.36
C ALA A 53 3.05 6.70 11.92
N LEU A 54 2.87 8.01 12.10
CA LEU A 54 3.88 8.90 12.67
C LEU A 54 4.21 8.53 14.12
N LYS A 55 3.19 8.23 14.94
CA LYS A 55 3.37 7.77 16.32
C LYS A 55 4.12 6.44 16.40
N THR A 56 3.86 5.51 15.47
CA THR A 56 4.57 4.23 15.36
C THR A 56 5.99 4.43 14.83
N GLY A 57 6.29 5.57 14.19
CA GLY A 57 7.65 6.00 13.87
C GLY A 57 7.97 6.06 12.38
N ALA A 58 6.96 6.12 11.50
CA ALA A 58 7.19 6.48 10.10
C ALA A 58 7.80 7.89 10.01
N VAL A 59 8.68 8.12 9.04
CA VAL A 59 9.23 9.45 8.77
C VAL A 59 8.27 10.33 7.97
N GLN A 60 7.33 9.69 7.28
CA GLN A 60 6.33 10.33 6.43
C GLN A 60 5.14 9.37 6.28
N TYR A 61 3.94 9.93 6.19
CA TYR A 61 2.74 9.23 5.75
C TYR A 61 2.29 9.78 4.40
N VAL A 62 1.85 8.91 3.50
CA VAL A 62 1.30 9.28 2.20
C VAL A 62 0.01 8.51 1.97
N GLN A 63 -1.06 9.23 1.64
CA GLN A 63 -2.33 8.66 1.21
C GLN A 63 -2.60 9.05 -0.24
N ALA A 64 -2.88 8.08 -1.09
CA ALA A 64 -3.24 8.30 -2.49
C ALA A 64 -4.72 7.97 -2.71
N ASP A 65 -5.50 8.92 -3.25
CA ASP A 65 -6.85 8.62 -3.74
C ASP A 65 -6.76 7.95 -5.11
N LEU A 66 -7.10 6.65 -5.15
CA LEU A 66 -7.04 5.81 -6.33
C LEU A 66 -8.44 5.33 -6.76
N ARG A 67 -9.52 5.82 -6.16
CA ARG A 67 -10.89 5.32 -6.43
C ARG A 67 -11.26 5.43 -7.91
N GLU A 68 -11.01 6.60 -8.51
CA GLU A 68 -11.29 6.83 -9.92
C GLU A 68 -10.41 5.96 -10.84
N ALA A 69 -9.11 5.86 -10.54
CA ALA A 69 -8.19 5.03 -11.30
C ALA A 69 -8.57 3.54 -11.20
N PHE A 70 -8.95 3.08 -10.01
CA PHE A 70 -9.39 1.71 -9.77
C PHE A 70 -10.61 1.36 -10.61
N VAL A 71 -11.64 2.22 -10.61
CA VAL A 71 -12.85 1.98 -11.40
C VAL A 71 -12.57 2.03 -12.90
N ARG A 72 -11.92 3.12 -13.36
CA ARG A 72 -11.69 3.37 -14.78
C ARG A 72 -10.77 2.34 -15.42
N ASP A 73 -9.66 2.01 -14.76
CA ASP A 73 -8.55 1.27 -15.37
C ASP A 73 -8.53 -0.22 -14.98
N PHE A 74 -9.27 -0.64 -13.95
CA PHE A 74 -9.31 -2.04 -13.50
C PHE A 74 -10.72 -2.64 -13.49
N VAL A 75 -11.69 -1.99 -12.83
CA VAL A 75 -13.05 -2.52 -12.71
C VAL A 75 -13.76 -2.55 -14.07
N PHE A 76 -13.80 -1.43 -14.80
CA PHE A 76 -14.50 -1.39 -16.09
C PHE A 76 -13.89 -2.34 -17.14
N PRO A 77 -12.57 -2.47 -17.30
CA PRO A 77 -11.99 -3.48 -18.19
C PRO A 77 -12.37 -4.91 -17.82
N ALA A 78 -12.31 -5.28 -16.54
CA ALA A 78 -12.72 -6.61 -16.09
C ALA A 78 -14.21 -6.88 -16.32
N PHE A 79 -15.05 -5.87 -16.09
CA PHE A 79 -16.49 -5.96 -16.32
C PHE A 79 -16.83 -6.12 -17.81
N ARG A 80 -16.17 -5.36 -18.70
CA ARG A 80 -16.33 -5.51 -20.17
C ARG A 80 -15.95 -6.90 -20.67
N ALA A 81 -14.99 -7.55 -20.01
CA ALA A 81 -14.56 -8.91 -20.31
C ALA A 81 -15.44 -9.99 -19.64
N ASN A 82 -16.46 -9.60 -18.86
CA ASN A 82 -17.28 -10.50 -18.03
C ASN A 82 -16.41 -11.43 -17.17
N CYS A 83 -15.34 -10.90 -16.57
CA CYS A 83 -14.42 -11.69 -15.77
C CYS A 83 -15.12 -12.29 -14.55
N LEU A 84 -15.13 -13.62 -14.47
CA LEU A 84 -15.60 -14.41 -13.35
C LEU A 84 -14.55 -15.47 -13.05
N TYR A 85 -14.05 -15.50 -11.83
CA TYR A 85 -13.20 -16.58 -11.38
C TYR A 85 -14.08 -17.73 -10.89
N GLU A 86 -13.84 -18.92 -11.44
CA GLU A 86 -14.58 -20.15 -11.12
C GLU A 86 -16.11 -20.02 -11.27
N GLY A 87 -16.57 -19.11 -12.13
CA GLY A 87 -17.98 -18.90 -12.43
C GLY A 87 -18.76 -18.03 -11.43
N GLU A 88 -18.14 -17.61 -10.32
CA GLU A 88 -18.84 -16.87 -9.25
C GLU A 88 -18.10 -15.63 -8.75
N TYR A 89 -16.78 -15.68 -8.60
CA TYR A 89 -16.02 -14.63 -7.92
C TYR A 89 -15.68 -13.46 -8.86
N LEU A 90 -16.12 -12.25 -8.49
CA LEU A 90 -15.96 -11.00 -9.26
C LEU A 90 -14.60 -10.30 -9.08
N LEU A 91 -13.58 -11.01 -8.61
CA LEU A 91 -12.17 -10.56 -8.63
C LEU A 91 -11.86 -9.25 -7.87
N GLY A 92 -12.72 -8.77 -6.97
CA GLY A 92 -12.56 -7.45 -6.32
C GLY A 92 -11.18 -7.24 -5.69
N THR A 93 -10.67 -8.22 -4.95
CA THR A 93 -9.33 -8.17 -4.35
C THR A 93 -8.25 -8.24 -5.42
N SER A 94 -8.37 -9.16 -6.36
CA SER A 94 -7.40 -9.39 -7.44
C SER A 94 -7.21 -8.15 -8.33
N LEU A 95 -8.27 -7.36 -8.54
CA LEU A 95 -8.24 -6.12 -9.32
C LEU A 95 -7.67 -4.95 -8.53
N ALA A 96 -7.95 -4.85 -7.22
CA ALA A 96 -7.46 -3.73 -6.41
C ALA A 96 -5.94 -3.77 -6.18
N ARG A 97 -5.35 -4.96 -6.00
CA ARG A 97 -3.91 -5.11 -5.71
C ARG A 97 -2.97 -4.50 -6.76
N PRO A 98 -3.16 -4.70 -8.09
CA PRO A 98 -2.34 -4.03 -9.08
C PRO A 98 -2.55 -2.50 -9.11
N CYS A 99 -3.77 -2.00 -8.88
CA CYS A 99 -4.02 -0.56 -8.76
C CYS A 99 -3.23 0.07 -7.59
N ILE A 100 -3.25 -0.60 -6.44
CA ILE A 100 -2.52 -0.19 -5.23
C ILE A 100 -1.01 -0.12 -5.51
N ILE A 101 -0.41 -1.14 -6.12
CA ILE A 101 1.03 -1.13 -6.36
C ILE A 101 1.44 -0.07 -7.40
N GLU A 102 0.64 0.16 -8.44
CA GLU A 102 0.90 1.24 -9.41
C GLU A 102 0.90 2.63 -8.75
N GLY A 103 -0.02 2.88 -7.83
CA GLY A 103 -0.02 4.10 -7.02
C GLY A 103 1.21 4.22 -6.14
N MET A 104 1.57 3.14 -5.45
CA MET A 104 2.71 3.10 -4.53
C MET A 104 4.05 3.35 -5.24
N MET A 105 4.21 2.81 -6.45
CA MET A 105 5.45 2.97 -7.22
C MET A 105 5.74 4.43 -7.61
N LYS A 106 4.71 5.27 -7.75
CA LYS A 106 4.91 6.72 -7.95
C LYS A 106 5.58 7.34 -6.72
N THR A 107 5.04 7.06 -5.53
CA THR A 107 5.64 7.55 -4.28
C THR A 107 7.04 6.99 -4.06
N VAL A 108 7.30 5.72 -4.40
CA VAL A 108 8.66 5.14 -4.33
C VAL A 108 9.66 5.97 -5.14
N ALA A 109 9.30 6.36 -6.36
CA ALA A 109 10.12 7.21 -7.20
C ALA A 109 10.28 8.63 -6.60
N ASP A 110 9.18 9.24 -6.16
CA ASP A 110 9.17 10.60 -5.62
C ASP A 110 10.01 10.76 -4.35
N VAL A 111 9.98 9.76 -3.46
CA VAL A 111 10.72 9.78 -2.18
C VAL A 111 12.12 9.17 -2.28
N GLY A 112 12.48 8.61 -3.44
CA GLY A 112 13.76 7.95 -3.69
C GLY A 112 14.00 6.73 -2.79
N ALA A 113 12.99 5.87 -2.63
CA ALA A 113 13.12 4.67 -1.80
C ALA A 113 13.86 3.54 -2.51
N ASP A 114 14.65 2.77 -1.77
CA ASP A 114 15.45 1.66 -2.29
C ASP A 114 14.72 0.31 -2.21
N ALA A 115 13.60 0.27 -1.50
CA ALA A 115 12.81 -0.94 -1.26
C ALA A 115 11.33 -0.62 -0.97
N ILE A 116 10.50 -1.64 -1.15
CA ILE A 116 9.10 -1.66 -0.75
C ILE A 116 8.84 -2.81 0.23
N ALA A 117 7.79 -2.69 1.04
CA ALA A 117 7.33 -3.75 1.94
C ALA A 117 5.80 -3.81 2.00
N HIS A 118 5.26 -4.98 2.35
CA HIS A 118 3.83 -5.18 2.55
C HIS A 118 3.55 -6.11 3.75
N GLY A 119 2.32 -6.09 4.24
CA GLY A 119 1.84 -6.96 5.32
C GLY A 119 0.92 -8.10 4.86
N ALA A 120 0.81 -8.40 3.56
CA ALA A 120 0.10 -9.60 3.10
C ALA A 120 0.77 -10.89 3.59
N THR A 121 -0.04 -11.93 3.88
CA THR A 121 0.37 -13.29 4.28
C THR A 121 0.85 -14.13 3.10
#